data_AF-A0A060QDA2-F1
#
_entry.id   AF-A0A060QDA2-F1
#
_cell.length_a   1.000
_cell.length_b   1.000
_cell.length_c   1.000
_cell.angle_alpha   90.00
_cell.angle_beta   90.00
_cell.angle_gamma   90.00
#
_symmetry.space_group_name_H-M   'P 1'
#
loop_
_entity.id
_entity.type
_entity.pdbx_description
1 polymer ?
#
loop_
_entity_poly.entity_id
_entity_poly.type
_entity_poly.pdbx_seq_one_letter_code
_entity_poly.pdbx_strand_id
1 'polypeptide(L)'
;MRPDFSWSETVLLIPICRGMPSQCQPEIEVHAAEQIVVAVPIYPWTMTDRARIDLNEAVINLVTSERERCADLGLYCEWTRALAPTITTCYPGSPAAVADPCALESKCNALPWQLADDPATYGAQAGHWIVVDGSLDQEIDEDIYPTEAEAQKAADRINAADPLTEQYRHWFALHLPENWDIAALVSKIAQEAA
;
A
#
# COMPACT_ATOMS: atom_id res chain seq x y z
N MET A 1 -21.45 12.96 -23.93
CA MET A 1 -22.51 12.06 -23.42
C MET A 1 -21.91 11.40 -22.18
N ARG A 2 -22.56 11.42 -21.00
CA ARG A 2 -21.95 10.76 -19.82
C ARG A 2 -22.00 9.24 -20.04
N PRO A 3 -20.89 8.50 -19.88
CA PRO A 3 -20.94 7.04 -19.92
C PRO A 3 -21.94 6.54 -18.88
N ASP A 4 -22.73 5.53 -19.25
CA ASP A 4 -23.66 4.87 -18.33
C ASP A 4 -22.84 3.99 -17.37
N PHE A 5 -22.70 4.46 -16.13
CA PHE A 5 -21.95 3.82 -15.04
C PHE A 5 -22.85 2.98 -14.11
N SER A 6 -23.95 2.43 -14.63
CA SER A 6 -24.88 1.53 -13.89
C SER A 6 -24.24 0.24 -13.33
N TRP A 7 -22.97 0.00 -13.59
CA TRP A 7 -22.20 -1.15 -13.09
C TRP A 7 -21.66 -1.00 -11.66
N SER A 8 -21.78 0.17 -11.02
CA SER A 8 -21.38 0.36 -9.62
C SER A 8 -22.10 -0.57 -8.63
N GLU A 9 -23.28 -1.09 -9.01
CA GLU A 9 -24.05 -2.05 -8.20
C GLU A 9 -23.50 -3.49 -8.25
N THR A 10 -22.50 -3.76 -9.10
CA THR A 10 -22.00 -5.14 -9.35
C THR A 10 -20.52 -5.35 -9.00
N VAL A 11 -19.76 -4.30 -8.69
CA VAL A 11 -18.39 -4.45 -8.16
C VAL A 11 -18.43 -4.64 -6.66
N LEU A 12 -18.00 -5.82 -6.21
CA LEU A 12 -17.99 -6.17 -4.79
C LEU A 12 -16.55 -6.35 -4.30
N LEU A 13 -16.25 -5.78 -3.13
CA LEU A 13 -15.03 -6.02 -2.38
C LEU A 13 -15.40 -6.79 -1.11
N ILE A 14 -14.91 -8.03 -1.02
CA ILE A 14 -15.18 -8.91 0.11
C ILE A 14 -13.95 -8.91 1.00
N PRO A 15 -14.04 -8.50 2.28
CA PRO A 15 -12.90 -8.60 3.20
C PRO A 15 -12.46 -10.05 3.35
N ILE A 16 -11.17 -10.32 3.15
CA ILE A 16 -10.56 -11.65 3.33
C ILE A 16 -10.01 -11.75 4.74
N CYS A 17 -9.02 -10.91 5.06
CA CYS A 17 -8.34 -10.89 6.34
C CYS A 17 -7.66 -9.54 6.58
N ARG A 18 -7.18 -9.34 7.80
CA ARG A 18 -6.39 -8.17 8.21
C ARG A 18 -5.21 -8.67 9.01
N GLY A 19 -4.01 -8.25 8.63
CA GLY A 19 -2.81 -8.79 9.25
C GLY A 19 -1.58 -8.68 8.36
N MET A 20 -0.51 -9.25 8.88
CA MET A 20 0.72 -9.42 8.11
C MET A 20 0.52 -10.51 7.04
N PRO A 21 1.11 -10.38 5.83
CA PRO A 21 1.05 -11.40 4.79
C PRO A 21 1.19 -12.86 5.27
N SER A 22 2.17 -13.18 6.10
CA SER A 22 2.38 -14.55 6.64
C SER A 22 1.22 -15.07 7.49
N GLN A 23 0.50 -14.17 8.16
CA GLN A 23 -0.65 -14.53 9.01
C GLN A 23 -1.90 -14.81 8.20
N CYS A 24 -1.97 -14.22 7.00
CA CYS A 24 -3.13 -14.23 6.11
C CYS A 24 -2.95 -15.15 4.89
N GLN A 25 -1.76 -15.74 4.72
CA GLN A 25 -1.38 -16.43 3.50
C GLN A 25 -2.36 -17.54 3.10
N PRO A 26 -2.82 -18.44 4.00
CA PRO A 26 -3.77 -19.48 3.63
C PRO A 26 -5.09 -18.94 3.07
N GLU A 27 -5.65 -17.90 3.69
CA GLU A 27 -6.90 -17.27 3.27
C GLU A 27 -6.73 -16.53 1.94
N ILE A 28 -5.60 -15.82 1.77
CA ILE A 28 -5.28 -15.14 0.51
C ILE A 28 -5.19 -16.14 -0.64
N GLU A 29 -4.51 -17.27 -0.44
CA GLU A 29 -4.32 -18.29 -1.47
C GLU A 29 -5.65 -18.92 -1.92
N VAL A 30 -6.58 -19.17 -0.99
CA VAL A 30 -7.93 -19.68 -1.31
C VAL A 30 -8.69 -18.71 -2.22
N HIS A 31 -8.65 -17.41 -1.92
CA HIS A 31 -9.36 -16.42 -2.74
C HIS A 31 -8.62 -16.13 -4.06
N ALA A 32 -7.29 -16.09 -4.05
CA ALA A 32 -6.47 -15.81 -5.23
C ALA A 32 -6.59 -16.89 -6.31
N ALA A 33 -7.02 -18.11 -5.96
CA ALA A 33 -7.27 -19.18 -6.92
C ALA A 33 -8.41 -18.86 -7.89
N GLU A 34 -9.37 -18.03 -7.48
CA GLU A 34 -10.62 -17.78 -8.21
C GLU A 34 -10.90 -16.30 -8.47
N GLN A 35 -10.22 -15.39 -7.75
CA GLN A 35 -10.57 -13.97 -7.70
C GLN A 35 -9.31 -13.08 -7.67
N ILE A 36 -9.49 -11.81 -8.04
CA ILE A 36 -8.43 -10.81 -7.93
C ILE A 36 -8.34 -10.39 -6.46
N VAL A 37 -7.15 -10.53 -5.86
CA VAL A 37 -6.91 -10.07 -4.48
C VAL A 37 -6.31 -8.67 -4.50
N VAL A 38 -6.91 -7.77 -3.71
CA VAL A 38 -6.49 -6.38 -3.51
C VAL A 38 -5.93 -6.25 -2.09
N ALA A 39 -4.78 -5.63 -1.96
CA ALA A 39 -4.13 -5.39 -0.68
C ALA A 39 -3.97 -3.89 -0.43
N VAL A 40 -4.38 -3.43 0.75
CA VAL A 40 -4.21 -2.03 1.17
C VAL A 40 -3.27 -2.00 2.36
N PRO A 41 -2.11 -1.33 2.26
CA PRO A 41 -1.22 -1.15 3.40
C PRO A 41 -1.88 -0.25 4.45
N ILE A 42 -1.82 -0.65 5.71
CA ILE A 42 -2.31 0.15 6.84
C ILE A 42 -1.17 0.33 7.83
N TYR A 43 -0.76 1.58 8.01
CA TYR A 43 0.21 2.01 9.02
C TYR A 43 -0.51 2.43 10.31
N PRO A 44 0.21 2.51 11.45
CA PRO A 44 -0.28 3.21 12.62
C PRO A 44 -0.83 4.57 12.23
N TRP A 45 -1.99 4.93 12.78
CA TRP A 45 -2.64 6.24 12.54
C TRP A 45 -3.09 6.47 11.09
N THR A 46 -3.09 5.44 10.22
CA THR A 46 -3.74 5.56 8.93
C THR A 46 -5.20 5.90 9.17
N MET A 47 -5.63 7.06 8.68
CA MET A 47 -7.01 7.50 8.80
C MET A 47 -7.89 6.71 7.85
N THR A 48 -9.15 6.51 8.24
CA THR A 48 -10.18 5.83 7.45
C THR A 48 -10.30 6.44 6.06
N ASP A 49 -10.23 7.76 5.93
CA ASP A 49 -10.27 8.43 4.63
C ASP A 49 -9.09 8.03 3.73
N ARG A 50 -7.89 7.95 4.32
CA ARG A 50 -6.69 7.54 3.59
C ARG A 50 -6.80 6.10 3.10
N ALA A 51 -7.24 5.19 3.97
CA ALA A 51 -7.42 3.78 3.60
C ALA A 51 -8.48 3.59 2.50
N ARG A 52 -9.55 4.42 2.49
CA ARG A 52 -10.54 4.45 1.40
C ARG A 52 -9.94 4.90 0.08
N ILE A 53 -9.13 5.97 0.10
CA ILE A 53 -8.41 6.46 -1.10
C ILE A 53 -7.48 5.38 -1.63
N ASP A 54 -6.66 4.78 -0.76
CA ASP A 54 -5.69 3.75 -1.14
C ASP A 54 -6.37 2.49 -1.70
N LEU A 55 -7.52 2.07 -1.13
CA LEU A 55 -8.33 0.98 -1.69
C LEU A 55 -8.88 1.31 -3.07
N ASN A 56 -9.37 2.54 -3.27
CA ASN A 56 -9.87 3.00 -4.56
C ASN A 56 -8.78 2.94 -5.63
N GLU A 57 -7.62 3.51 -5.31
CA GLU A 57 -6.46 3.52 -6.19
C GLU A 57 -5.99 2.10 -6.51
N ALA A 58 -5.93 1.22 -5.52
CA ALA A 58 -5.53 -0.17 -5.73
C ALA A 58 -6.48 -0.89 -6.70
N VAL A 59 -7.80 -0.73 -6.54
CA VAL A 59 -8.80 -1.33 -7.45
C VAL A 59 -8.68 -0.74 -8.86
N ILE A 60 -8.62 0.59 -8.98
CA ILE A 60 -8.50 1.25 -10.29
C ILE A 60 -7.23 0.80 -11.01
N ASN A 61 -6.09 0.73 -10.31
CA ASN A 61 -4.82 0.30 -10.90
C ASN A 61 -4.88 -1.15 -11.40
N LEU A 62 -5.50 -2.04 -10.63
CA LEU A 62 -5.66 -3.46 -11.00
C LEU A 62 -6.59 -3.65 -12.20
N VAL A 63 -7.69 -2.88 -12.25
CA VAL A 63 -8.70 -3.03 -13.31
C VAL A 63 -8.27 -2.32 -14.58
N THR A 64 -7.54 -1.21 -14.53
CA THR A 64 -7.34 -0.40 -15.74
C THR A 64 -6.04 -0.70 -16.45
N SER A 65 -4.97 -1.19 -15.79
CA SER A 65 -3.59 -1.31 -16.31
C SER A 65 -3.00 -0.04 -16.99
N GLU A 66 -3.79 1.01 -17.16
CA GLU A 66 -3.61 2.19 -18.01
C GLU A 66 -3.97 3.44 -17.20
N ARG A 67 -3.45 3.52 -15.97
CA ARG A 67 -3.74 4.60 -14.99
C ARG A 67 -3.63 5.99 -15.60
N GLU A 68 -2.58 6.22 -16.38
CA GLU A 68 -2.31 7.51 -17.04
C GLU A 68 -3.42 7.87 -18.03
N ARG A 69 -3.86 6.89 -18.83
CA ARG A 69 -4.92 7.07 -19.83
C ARG A 69 -6.30 7.31 -19.19
N CYS A 70 -6.58 6.69 -18.05
CA CYS A 70 -7.82 6.95 -17.30
C CYS A 70 -7.85 8.34 -16.64
N ALA A 71 -6.70 8.84 -16.21
CA ALA A 71 -6.57 10.20 -15.68
C ALA A 71 -6.79 11.25 -16.79
N ASP A 72 -6.15 11.06 -17.95
CA ASP A 72 -6.23 11.96 -19.10
C ASP A 72 -7.66 12.08 -19.68
N LEU A 73 -8.45 11.01 -19.58
CA LEU A 73 -9.84 10.96 -20.05
C LEU A 73 -10.87 11.41 -19.00
N GLY A 74 -10.43 11.86 -17.82
CA GLY A 74 -11.33 12.27 -16.73
C GLY A 74 -12.14 11.12 -16.10
N LEU A 75 -11.76 9.87 -16.41
CA LEU A 75 -12.47 8.66 -15.99
C LEU A 75 -12.17 8.29 -14.55
N TYR A 76 -11.04 8.74 -14.02
CA TYR A 76 -10.65 8.54 -12.63
C TYR A 76 -11.74 9.01 -11.65
N CYS A 77 -12.33 10.19 -11.90
CA CYS A 77 -13.41 10.74 -11.08
C CYS A 77 -14.70 9.90 -11.14
N GLU A 78 -14.99 9.30 -12.29
CA GLU A 78 -16.17 8.45 -12.47
C GLU A 78 -15.98 7.09 -11.80
N TRP A 79 -14.81 6.46 -11.95
CA TRP A 79 -14.43 5.26 -11.20
C TRP A 79 -14.46 5.48 -9.69
N THR A 80 -13.91 6.61 -9.24
CA THR A 80 -13.91 6.97 -7.81
C THR A 80 -15.33 7.06 -7.28
N ARG A 81 -16.24 7.70 -8.03
CA ARG A 81 -17.65 7.84 -7.65
C ARG A 81 -18.38 6.50 -7.66
N ALA A 82 -18.14 5.67 -8.67
CA ALA A 82 -18.77 4.36 -8.82
C ALA A 82 -18.36 3.39 -7.70
N LEU A 83 -17.09 3.40 -7.30
CA LEU A 83 -16.58 2.50 -6.26
C LEU A 83 -16.84 3.00 -4.82
N ALA A 84 -17.23 4.27 -4.66
CA ALA A 84 -17.39 4.90 -3.35
C ALA A 84 -18.31 4.13 -2.38
N PRO A 85 -19.48 3.59 -2.78
CA PRO A 85 -20.35 2.84 -1.87
C PRO A 85 -19.68 1.56 -1.33
N THR A 86 -19.05 0.78 -2.21
CA THR A 86 -18.36 -0.46 -1.84
C THR A 86 -17.16 -0.16 -0.94
N ILE A 87 -16.36 0.85 -1.26
CA ILE A 87 -15.20 1.27 -0.45
C ILE A 87 -15.62 1.76 0.94
N THR A 88 -16.72 2.52 1.03
CA THR A 88 -17.27 2.98 2.32
C THR A 88 -17.72 1.82 3.18
N THR A 89 -18.20 0.73 2.56
CA THR A 89 -18.58 -0.51 3.26
C THR A 89 -17.35 -1.25 3.80
N CYS A 90 -16.25 -1.27 3.04
CA CYS A 90 -14.98 -1.87 3.48
C CYS A 90 -14.35 -1.12 4.68
N TYR A 91 -14.49 0.21 4.69
CA TYR A 91 -13.99 1.07 5.76
C TYR A 91 -15.12 1.93 6.33
N PRO A 92 -15.97 1.38 7.22
CA PRO A 92 -17.10 2.12 7.78
C PRO A 92 -16.64 3.20 8.78
N GLY A 93 -17.50 4.19 9.02
CA GLY A 93 -17.30 5.19 10.08
C GLY A 93 -16.71 6.54 9.61
N SER A 94 -16.19 7.30 10.57
CA SER A 94 -15.72 8.66 10.35
C SER A 94 -14.44 8.68 9.49
N PRO A 95 -14.31 9.58 8.50
CA PRO A 95 -13.07 9.75 7.73
C PRO A 95 -11.83 10.00 8.61
N ALA A 96 -12.01 10.67 9.76
CA ALA A 96 -10.94 11.00 10.71
C ALA A 96 -10.70 9.93 11.80
N ALA A 97 -11.36 8.77 11.73
CA ALA A 97 -11.07 7.66 12.63
C ALA A 97 -9.86 6.86 12.14
N VAL A 98 -9.10 6.25 13.04
CA VAL A 98 -8.04 5.30 12.67
C VAL A 98 -8.66 4.09 11.96
N ALA A 99 -8.13 3.72 10.79
CA ALA A 99 -8.65 2.67 9.93
C ALA A 99 -8.53 1.28 10.58
N ASP A 100 -7.44 1.03 11.32
CA ASP A 100 -7.26 -0.17 12.12
C ASP A 100 -6.37 0.11 13.34
N PRO A 101 -6.89 0.00 14.58
CA PRO A 101 -6.09 0.19 15.79
C PRO A 101 -5.08 -0.96 16.03
N CYS A 102 -5.21 -2.08 15.33
CA CYS A 102 -4.30 -3.22 15.43
C CYS A 102 -3.13 -3.14 14.44
N ALA A 103 -3.10 -2.12 13.56
CA ALA A 103 -1.97 -1.89 12.67
C ALA A 103 -0.72 -1.57 13.49
N LEU A 104 0.26 -2.46 13.44
CA LEU A 104 1.51 -2.32 14.19
C LEU A 104 2.47 -1.42 13.43
N GLU A 105 3.26 -0.66 14.18
CA GLU A 105 4.40 0.07 13.62
C GLU A 105 5.43 -0.96 13.15
N SER A 106 5.93 -0.79 11.93
CA SER A 106 7.08 -1.59 11.46
C SER A 106 8.22 -1.32 12.43
N LYS A 107 8.62 -2.35 13.18
CA LYS A 107 9.55 -2.16 14.29
C LYS A 107 10.95 -1.76 13.84
N CYS A 108 11.37 -2.19 12.65
CA CYS A 108 12.74 -1.96 12.25
C CYS A 108 12.92 -0.60 11.60
N ASN A 109 12.10 -0.23 10.60
CA ASN A 109 12.20 1.02 9.81
C ASN A 109 13.64 1.57 9.76
N ALA A 110 14.56 0.73 9.29
CA ALA A 110 15.98 0.96 9.36
C ALA A 110 16.36 2.17 8.52
N LEU A 111 17.18 3.07 9.06
CA LEU A 111 17.60 4.30 8.42
C LEU A 111 19.11 4.52 8.61
N PRO A 112 19.81 5.06 7.60
CA PRO A 112 21.19 5.48 7.79
C PRO A 112 21.25 6.71 8.72
N TRP A 113 22.22 6.72 9.62
CA TRP A 113 22.49 7.85 10.52
C TRP A 113 23.98 8.18 10.55
N GLN A 114 24.32 9.45 10.38
CA GLN A 114 25.72 9.87 10.43
C GLN A 114 26.16 10.11 11.87
N LEU A 115 27.26 9.47 12.27
CA LEU A 115 27.96 9.81 13.51
C LEU A 115 28.49 11.24 13.42
N ALA A 116 28.48 11.95 14.54
CA ALA A 116 29.04 13.29 14.56
C ALA A 116 30.51 13.28 14.13
N ASP A 117 30.94 14.36 13.46
CA ASP A 117 32.34 14.59 13.14
C ASP A 117 33.11 15.03 14.39
N ASP A 118 33.16 14.15 15.39
CA ASP A 118 33.81 14.34 16.67
C ASP A 118 34.82 13.20 16.93
N PRO A 119 36.09 13.38 16.54
CA PRO A 119 37.14 12.39 16.76
C PRO A 119 37.44 12.11 18.24
N ALA A 120 37.07 13.00 19.17
CA ALA A 120 37.28 12.75 20.59
C ALA A 120 36.31 11.70 21.13
N THR A 121 35.09 11.66 20.59
CA THR A 121 34.05 10.69 20.94
C THR A 121 34.15 9.43 20.09
N TYR A 122 34.30 9.57 18.77
CA TYR A 122 34.17 8.47 17.79
C TYR A 122 35.50 8.02 17.16
N GLY A 123 36.63 8.66 17.50
CA GLY A 123 37.94 8.26 16.99
C GLY A 123 38.02 8.29 15.46
N ALA A 124 38.53 7.20 14.86
CA ALA A 124 38.65 7.05 13.42
C ALA A 124 37.29 6.92 12.68
N GLN A 125 36.21 6.69 13.42
CA GLN A 125 34.86 6.50 12.90
C GLN A 125 34.04 7.80 12.92
N ALA A 126 34.60 8.92 13.37
CA ALA A 126 33.95 10.22 13.25
C ALA A 126 33.51 10.49 11.80
N GLY A 127 32.27 10.98 11.64
CA GLY A 127 31.67 11.22 10.32
C GLY A 127 31.28 9.97 9.50
N HIS A 128 31.50 8.75 10.02
CA HIS A 128 30.99 7.52 9.40
C HIS A 128 29.49 7.36 9.67
N TRP A 129 28.90 6.37 9.04
CA TRP A 129 27.46 6.09 9.06
C TRP A 129 27.18 4.78 9.79
N ILE A 130 26.07 4.74 10.51
CA ILE A 130 25.51 3.55 11.14
C ILE A 130 24.08 3.35 10.63
N VAL A 131 23.45 2.25 11.02
CA VAL A 131 22.03 2.03 10.76
C VAL A 131 21.27 2.00 12.09
N VAL A 132 20.26 2.84 12.19
CA VAL A 132 19.39 2.97 13.37
C VAL A 132 17.97 2.56 13.02
N ASP A 133 17.16 2.24 14.03
CA ASP A 133 15.73 2.00 13.83
C ASP A 133 14.95 3.29 13.54
N GLY A 134 13.67 3.14 13.23
CA GLY A 134 12.78 4.26 12.96
C GLY A 134 12.55 5.23 14.13
N SER A 135 12.96 4.86 15.35
CA SER A 135 12.94 5.75 16.51
C SER A 135 14.16 6.67 16.56
N LEU A 136 15.22 6.33 15.82
CA LEU A 136 16.51 7.02 15.79
C LEU A 136 17.30 6.91 17.12
N ASP A 137 16.79 6.15 18.08
CA ASP A 137 17.38 6.00 19.41
C ASP A 137 18.16 4.68 19.57
N GLN A 138 18.02 3.74 18.63
CA GLN A 138 18.64 2.43 18.70
C GLN A 138 19.39 2.06 17.42
N GLU A 139 20.68 1.74 17.55
CA GLU A 139 21.47 1.08 16.51
C GLU A 139 20.99 -0.36 16.32
N ILE A 140 20.78 -0.75 15.06
CA ILE A 140 20.21 -2.05 14.69
C ILE A 140 21.14 -2.89 13.81
N ASP A 141 22.25 -2.30 13.39
CA ASP A 141 23.34 -2.97 12.69
C ASP A 141 24.64 -2.69 13.44
N GLU A 142 25.45 -3.72 13.71
CA GLU A 142 26.71 -3.55 14.45
C GLU A 142 27.85 -3.01 13.55
N ASP A 143 27.60 -2.89 12.24
CA ASP A 143 28.56 -2.43 11.25
C ASP A 143 28.58 -0.89 11.14
N ILE A 144 29.79 -0.34 10.93
CA ILE A 144 30.03 1.09 10.69
C ILE A 144 30.50 1.30 9.25
N TYR A 145 29.81 2.18 8.54
CA TYR A 145 29.93 2.40 7.11
C TYR A 145 30.67 3.70 6.79
N PRO A 146 31.71 3.67 5.95
CA PRO A 146 32.40 4.89 5.51
C PRO A 146 31.52 5.87 4.73
N THR A 147 30.41 5.40 4.14
CA THR A 147 29.54 6.20 3.28
C THR A 147 28.06 5.96 3.56
N GLU A 148 27.25 7.01 3.32
CA GLU A 148 25.78 6.94 3.42
C GLU A 148 25.20 5.85 2.52
N ALA A 149 25.73 5.69 1.31
CA ALA A 149 25.23 4.73 0.34
C ALA A 149 25.41 3.27 0.79
N GLU A 150 26.50 2.96 1.51
CA GLU A 150 26.71 1.63 2.07
C GLU A 150 25.79 1.37 3.27
N ALA A 151 25.62 2.37 4.15
CA ALA A 151 24.65 2.32 5.24
C ALA A 151 23.20 2.18 4.74
N GLN A 152 22.82 2.90 3.68
CA GLN A 152 21.50 2.78 3.05
C GLN A 152 21.28 1.37 2.50
N LYS A 153 22.29 0.79 1.83
CA LYS A 153 22.19 -0.59 1.33
C LYS A 153 22.06 -1.62 2.46
N ALA A 154 22.63 -1.35 3.62
CA ALA A 154 22.44 -2.16 4.82
C ALA A 154 21.05 -1.99 5.42
N ALA A 155 20.59 -0.74 5.59
CA ALA A 155 19.22 -0.42 6.01
C ALA A 155 18.16 -1.08 5.12
N ASP A 156 18.32 -1.01 3.79
CA ASP A 156 17.42 -1.67 2.84
C ASP A 156 17.41 -3.18 2.99
N ARG A 157 18.57 -3.79 3.27
CA ARG A 157 18.69 -5.25 3.51
C ARG A 157 18.02 -5.66 4.81
N ILE A 158 18.21 -4.88 5.87
CA ILE A 158 17.62 -5.11 7.18
C ILE A 158 16.11 -4.97 7.10
N ASN A 159 15.63 -3.90 6.47
CA ASN A 159 14.22 -3.73 6.15
C ASN A 159 13.72 -4.92 5.33
N ALA A 160 14.39 -5.32 4.23
CA ALA A 160 13.94 -6.46 3.43
C ALA A 160 13.96 -7.82 4.17
N ALA A 161 14.75 -7.95 5.24
CA ALA A 161 14.91 -9.18 6.01
C ALA A 161 14.06 -9.25 7.27
N ASP A 162 13.48 -8.13 7.73
CA ASP A 162 12.64 -8.09 8.92
C ASP A 162 11.31 -8.85 8.63
N PRO A 163 11.00 -9.95 9.32
CA PRO A 163 9.70 -10.62 9.19
C PRO A 163 8.51 -9.74 9.60
N LEU A 164 8.74 -8.57 10.21
CA LEU A 164 7.76 -7.51 10.48
C LEU A 164 7.78 -6.35 9.46
N THR A 165 8.66 -6.36 8.44
CA THR A 165 8.41 -5.58 7.20
C THR A 165 7.34 -6.20 6.32
N GLU A 166 6.80 -7.34 6.73
CA GLU A 166 5.44 -7.70 6.37
C GLU A 166 4.51 -6.57 6.81
N GLN A 167 4.26 -5.67 5.88
CA GLN A 167 3.42 -4.53 6.13
C GLN A 167 2.00 -5.00 6.43
N TYR A 168 1.46 -4.58 7.58
CA TYR A 168 0.09 -4.86 7.95
C TYR A 168 -0.85 -4.38 6.83
N ARG A 169 -1.71 -5.27 6.37
CA ARG A 169 -2.58 -5.02 5.22
C ARG A 169 -4.01 -5.42 5.53
N HIS A 170 -4.93 -4.69 4.91
CA HIS A 170 -6.28 -5.18 4.73
C HIS A 170 -6.38 -5.82 3.36
N TRP A 171 -6.86 -7.05 3.31
CA TRP A 171 -6.96 -7.85 2.10
C TRP A 171 -8.42 -7.99 1.69
N PHE A 172 -8.70 -7.79 0.41
CA PHE A 172 -10.03 -7.86 -0.16
C PHE A 172 -10.02 -8.71 -1.42
N ALA A 173 -11.07 -9.50 -1.61
CA ALA A 173 -11.32 -10.14 -2.89
C ALA A 173 -12.19 -9.21 -3.73
N LEU A 174 -11.72 -8.88 -4.92
CA LEU A 174 -12.44 -8.08 -5.90
C LEU A 174 -13.24 -9.02 -6.81
N HIS A 175 -14.55 -8.93 -6.69
CA HIS A 175 -15.48 -9.60 -7.58
C HIS A 175 -15.96 -8.62 -8.65
N LEU A 176 -15.65 -8.97 -9.90
CA LEU A 176 -16.12 -8.27 -11.09
C LEU A 176 -17.28 -9.07 -11.68
N PRO A 177 -18.32 -8.43 -12.23
CA PRO A 177 -19.41 -9.15 -12.88
C PRO A 177 -18.90 -10.00 -14.07
N GLU A 178 -19.51 -11.18 -14.28
CA GLU A 178 -19.07 -12.23 -15.24
C GLU A 178 -18.87 -11.75 -16.70
N ASN A 179 -19.45 -10.60 -17.06
CA ASN A 179 -19.38 -10.02 -18.41
C ASN A 179 -18.35 -8.89 -18.55
N TRP A 180 -17.52 -8.65 -17.54
CA TRP A 180 -16.46 -7.65 -17.62
C TRP A 180 -15.24 -8.18 -18.36
N ASP A 181 -15.25 -7.97 -19.68
CA ASP A 181 -14.01 -7.83 -20.44
C ASP A 181 -13.45 -6.42 -20.17
N ILE A 182 -12.43 -6.36 -19.31
CA ILE A 182 -11.71 -5.14 -18.95
C ILE A 182 -11.23 -4.39 -20.20
N ALA A 183 -10.74 -5.10 -21.22
CA ALA A 183 -10.26 -4.49 -22.46
C ALA A 183 -11.41 -3.89 -23.28
N ALA A 184 -12.58 -4.53 -23.27
CA ALA A 184 -13.78 -4.00 -23.92
C ALA A 184 -14.35 -2.78 -23.17
N LEU A 185 -14.28 -2.75 -21.84
CA LEU A 185 -14.73 -1.62 -21.02
C LEU A 185 -13.85 -0.38 -21.27
N VAL A 186 -12.52 -0.55 -21.22
CA VAL A 186 -11.56 0.52 -21.55
C VAL A 186 -11.77 1.03 -22.98
N SER A 187 -11.98 0.12 -23.94
CA SER A 187 -12.22 0.49 -25.35
C SER A 187 -13.55 1.23 -25.55
N LYS A 188 -14.63 0.79 -24.91
CA LYS A 188 -15.95 1.43 -25.00
C LYS A 188 -15.91 2.84 -24.40
N ILE A 189 -15.27 3.00 -23.25
CA ILE A 189 -15.14 4.30 -22.61
C ILE A 189 -14.26 5.24 -23.44
N ALA A 190 -13.17 4.74 -24.04
CA ALA A 190 -12.34 5.54 -24.96
C ALA A 190 -13.10 5.98 -26.22
N GLN A 191 -14.03 5.15 -26.73
CA GLN A 191 -14.91 5.50 -27.86
C GLN A 191 -15.98 6.53 -27.48
N GLU A 192 -16.50 6.49 -26.25
CA GLU A 192 -17.51 7.44 -25.77
C GLU A 192 -16.91 8.79 -25.34
N ALA A 193 -15.60 8.83 -25.10
CA ALA A 193 -14.84 10.04 -24.74
C ALA A 193 -14.22 10.78 -25.96
N ALA A 194 -14.25 10.18 -27.16
CA ALA A 194 -13.80 10.77 -28.42
C ALA A 194 -14.94 11.50 -29.14
#